data_AF-A0A8J7MH96-F1
#
_entry.id   AF-A0A8J7MH96-F1
#
_cell.length_a   1.000
_cell.length_b   1.000
_cell.length_c   1.000
_cell.angle_alpha   90.00
_cell.angle_beta   90.00
_cell.angle_gamma   90.00
#
_symmetry.space_group_name_H-M   'P 1'
#
loop_
_entity.id
_entity.type
_entity.pdbx_description
1 polymer ?
#
loop_
_entity_poly.entity_id
_entity_poly.type
_entity_poly.pdbx_seq_one_letter_code
_entity_poly.pdbx_strand_id
1 'polypeptide(L)'
;MRRIKKILAFSFFASFLSLIVISCTNKETTETTTTTSTVKVDSSITDTLSSGTRTLKNNIAAKSYYYKNLATFEKGKTTFELEDLANMTNKEISLVVLYEANAPWAEVFKSGIFEITGDDQMNGLMESYDLEIIKQFAIDGSYEGIVMEPKSILQNPIEAAREVSMVDHVLMVHIKEVPIITNTNTADTEK
;
A
#
# COMPACT_ATOMS: atom_id res chain seq x y z
N MET A 1 -52.93 15.98 30.42
CA MET A 1 -52.26 16.59 31.59
C MET A 1 -51.29 15.58 32.20
N ARG A 2 -50.07 16.04 32.56
CA ARG A 2 -49.06 15.43 33.45
C ARG A 2 -48.31 14.18 32.95
N ARG A 3 -47.01 13.99 33.18
CA ARG A 3 -45.88 14.84 33.63
C ARG A 3 -44.58 14.03 33.40
N ILE A 4 -43.64 14.68 32.71
CA ILE A 4 -42.16 14.67 32.74
C ILE A 4 -41.47 13.97 33.95
N LYS A 5 -40.22 13.49 33.71
CA LYS A 5 -38.98 13.48 34.55
C LYS A 5 -38.58 12.08 35.07
N LYS A 6 -37.31 11.64 35.17
CA LYS A 6 -35.95 12.15 34.89
C LYS A 6 -34.96 11.00 35.25
N ILE A 7 -33.82 10.94 34.55
CA ILE A 7 -32.43 10.76 35.07
C ILE A 7 -32.08 9.49 35.88
N LEU A 8 -31.04 8.75 35.43
CA LEU A 8 -29.85 8.52 36.27
C LEU A 8 -28.59 8.22 35.42
N ALA A 9 -27.52 8.92 35.76
CA ALA A 9 -26.16 8.82 35.25
C ALA A 9 -25.27 7.97 36.19
N PHE A 10 -23.97 7.89 35.88
CA PHE A 10 -22.81 7.25 36.56
C PHE A 10 -22.49 5.83 36.09
N SER A 11 -21.29 5.53 35.60
CA SER A 11 -19.99 5.66 36.28
C SER A 11 -18.85 5.61 35.23
N PHE A 12 -18.01 6.62 35.07
CA PHE A 12 -16.67 6.78 35.66
C PHE A 12 -15.96 5.48 36.07
N PHE A 13 -15.06 4.97 35.23
CA PHE A 13 -13.98 4.07 35.64
C PHE A 13 -12.65 4.68 35.22
N ALA A 14 -12.03 5.40 36.16
CA ALA A 14 -10.62 5.72 36.12
C ALA A 14 -9.88 4.60 36.83
N SER A 15 -8.89 3.99 36.19
CA SER A 15 -7.79 3.35 36.91
C SER A 15 -6.51 3.47 36.10
N PHE A 16 -5.66 4.36 36.59
CA PHE A 16 -4.24 4.42 36.26
C PHE A 16 -3.56 3.19 36.87
N LEU A 17 -2.75 2.48 36.10
CA LEU A 17 -1.69 1.66 36.65
C LEU A 17 -0.38 1.96 35.92
N SER A 18 0.45 2.76 36.58
CA SER A 18 1.83 2.97 36.23
C SER A 18 2.66 1.73 36.55
N LEU A 19 3.57 1.35 35.64
CA LEU A 19 4.79 0.66 36.02
C LEU A 19 5.98 1.51 35.62
N ILE A 20 6.65 2.03 36.64
CA ILE A 20 7.98 2.62 36.59
C ILE A 20 8.96 1.44 36.63
N VAL A 21 9.80 1.28 35.60
CA VAL A 21 11.02 0.48 35.72
C VAL A 21 12.20 1.43 35.85
N ILE A 22 12.78 1.45 37.05
CA ILE A 22 14.10 1.99 37.34
C ILE A 22 15.12 0.91 36.99
N SER A 23 16.16 1.26 36.24
CA SER A 23 17.48 0.66 36.45
C SER A 23 18.58 1.69 36.27
N CYS A 24 19.26 1.94 37.38
CA CYS A 24 20.64 2.39 37.58
C CYS A 24 21.61 1.85 36.50
N THR A 25 22.78 2.39 36.20
CA THR A 25 23.64 3.48 36.69
C THR A 25 24.80 3.46 35.70
N ASN A 26 25.31 4.62 35.26
CA ASN A 26 26.72 4.72 34.88
C ASN A 26 27.32 5.95 35.56
N LYS A 27 28.43 5.71 36.26
CA LYS A 27 29.18 6.66 37.08
C LYS A 27 29.83 7.75 36.23
N GLU A 28 29.90 8.93 36.85
CA GLU A 28 30.83 10.06 36.71
C GLU A 28 31.93 9.99 35.63
N THR A 29 32.14 11.11 34.93
CA THR A 29 33.27 12.05 35.21
C THR A 29 33.18 13.26 34.27
N THR A 30 33.13 14.45 34.87
CA THR A 30 33.31 15.76 34.22
C THR A 30 34.81 15.99 34.02
N GLU A 31 35.25 16.42 32.84
CA GLU A 31 36.41 17.32 32.71
C GLU A 31 36.42 18.05 31.35
N THR A 32 36.45 19.38 31.45
CA THR A 32 36.63 20.36 30.38
C THR A 32 38.06 20.32 29.85
N THR A 33 38.30 20.32 28.53
CA THR A 33 39.46 21.00 27.92
C THR A 33 39.22 21.26 26.44
N THR A 34 39.22 22.55 26.10
CA THR A 34 39.31 23.12 24.76
C THR A 34 40.60 22.68 24.08
N THR A 35 40.53 22.13 22.87
CA THR A 35 41.66 22.20 21.93
C THR A 35 41.14 22.38 20.51
N THR A 36 41.46 23.55 19.97
CA THR A 36 41.28 23.97 18.59
C THR A 36 41.85 22.94 17.62
N SER A 37 41.03 22.42 16.72
CA SER A 37 41.47 21.81 15.47
C SER A 37 40.42 22.05 14.40
N THR A 38 40.83 22.84 13.42
CA THR A 38 40.13 23.13 12.17
C THR A 38 39.80 21.84 11.43
N VAL A 39 38.52 21.51 11.32
CA VAL A 39 38.01 20.55 10.32
C VAL A 39 36.82 21.18 9.64
N LYS A 40 36.89 21.22 8.32
CA LYS A 40 35.91 21.81 7.40
C LYS A 40 34.52 21.27 7.70
N VAL A 41 33.59 22.19 7.88
CA VAL A 41 32.15 21.92 7.83
C VAL A 41 31.82 21.59 6.38
N ASP A 42 31.89 20.33 6.00
CA ASP A 42 31.01 19.82 4.96
C ASP A 42 29.67 19.53 5.64
N SER A 43 28.74 20.45 5.48
CA SER A 43 27.32 20.18 5.69
C SER A 43 26.88 19.16 4.65
N SER A 44 27.21 17.88 4.84
CA SER A 44 26.32 16.83 4.38
C SER A 44 25.18 16.81 5.39
N ILE A 45 24.15 17.61 5.10
CA ILE A 45 22.82 17.35 5.61
C ILE A 45 22.56 15.90 5.22
N THR A 46 22.67 15.01 6.19
CA THR A 46 22.02 13.70 6.14
C THR A 46 20.54 14.03 6.07
N ASP A 47 20.05 14.15 4.84
CA ASP A 47 18.64 14.07 4.56
C ASP A 47 18.21 12.70 5.07
N THR A 48 17.63 12.72 6.26
CA THR A 48 16.90 11.61 6.85
C THR A 48 15.65 11.37 6.00
N LEU A 49 15.85 10.87 4.78
CA LEU A 49 14.80 10.38 3.90
C LEU A 49 14.40 8.97 4.37
N SER A 50 13.91 8.88 5.60
CA SER A 50 13.52 7.63 6.23
C SER A 50 12.01 7.51 6.20
N SER A 51 11.42 7.11 5.06
CA SER A 51 10.23 6.24 5.02
C SER A 51 9.79 5.75 3.62
N GLY A 52 10.68 5.62 2.63
CA GLY A 52 10.33 5.00 1.34
C GLY A 52 11.55 4.31 0.74
N THR A 53 11.58 2.98 0.72
CA THR A 53 12.80 2.21 0.39
C THR A 53 12.57 0.90 -0.40
N ARG A 54 11.53 0.77 -1.26
CA ARG A 54 11.36 -0.49 -2.02
C ARG A 54 11.65 -0.45 -3.52
N THR A 55 11.99 0.71 -4.09
CA THR A 55 12.69 0.78 -5.39
C THR A 55 13.48 2.09 -5.50
N LEU A 56 14.80 2.03 -5.74
CA LEU A 56 15.74 3.18 -5.73
C LEU A 56 15.59 4.18 -6.90
N LYS A 57 14.45 4.22 -7.59
CA LYS A 57 14.17 5.23 -8.61
C LYS A 57 12.73 5.69 -8.43
N ASN A 58 12.54 7.01 -8.28
CA ASN A 58 11.27 7.74 -8.32
C ASN A 58 10.60 7.66 -9.71
N ASN A 59 10.54 6.47 -10.30
CA ASN A 59 9.96 6.23 -11.60
C ASN A 59 9.12 4.97 -11.51
N ILE A 60 7.82 5.13 -11.75
CA ILE A 60 6.84 4.05 -11.75
C ILE A 60 7.23 3.09 -12.88
N ALA A 61 7.90 2.00 -12.52
CA ALA A 61 8.41 1.03 -13.48
C ALA A 61 7.32 0.06 -13.98
N ALA A 62 6.12 0.09 -13.40
CA ALA A 62 5.04 -0.82 -13.74
C ALA A 62 4.21 -0.28 -14.91
N LYS A 63 4.31 -0.94 -16.08
CA LYS A 63 3.53 -0.57 -17.27
C LYS A 63 2.02 -0.57 -16.98
N SER A 64 1.56 -1.54 -16.17
CA SER A 64 0.15 -1.68 -15.79
C SER A 64 -0.42 -0.48 -15.03
N TYR A 65 0.42 0.31 -14.36
CA TYR A 65 -0.01 1.56 -13.72
C TYR A 65 -0.62 2.55 -14.73
N TYR A 66 -0.06 2.59 -15.94
CA TYR A 66 -0.48 3.51 -17.01
C TYR A 66 -1.58 2.95 -17.93
N TYR A 67 -2.03 1.71 -17.70
CA TYR A 67 -3.16 1.16 -18.43
C TYR A 67 -4.44 1.92 -18.14
N LYS A 68 -5.41 1.78 -19.07
CA LYS A 68 -6.73 2.38 -18.95
C LYS A 68 -7.37 1.89 -17.65
N ASN A 69 -7.77 2.86 -16.81
CA ASN A 69 -8.50 2.57 -15.59
C ASN A 69 -9.95 2.23 -15.94
N LEU A 70 -10.42 1.07 -15.49
CA LEU A 70 -11.80 0.63 -15.64
C LEU A 70 -12.63 0.95 -14.40
N ALA A 71 -12.05 0.82 -13.21
CA ALA A 71 -12.66 1.27 -11.96
C ALA A 71 -11.61 1.50 -10.87
N THR A 72 -12.00 2.32 -9.89
CA THR A 72 -11.24 2.57 -8.67
C THR A 72 -12.09 2.19 -7.46
N PHE A 73 -11.45 1.53 -6.50
CA PHE A 73 -12.02 1.22 -5.20
C PHE A 73 -11.19 1.85 -4.08
N GLU A 74 -11.86 2.61 -3.23
CA GLU A 74 -11.29 3.22 -2.02
C GLU A 74 -12.09 2.72 -0.81
N LYS A 75 -11.44 1.93 0.05
CA LYS A 75 -12.06 1.37 1.26
C LYS A 75 -13.44 0.73 0.99
N GLY A 76 -13.50 -0.08 -0.06
CA GLY A 76 -14.68 -0.82 -0.49
C GLY A 76 -15.72 -0.01 -1.27
N LYS A 77 -15.47 1.28 -1.52
CA LYS A 77 -16.39 2.16 -2.25
C LYS A 77 -15.87 2.47 -3.64
N THR A 78 -16.78 2.64 -4.59
CA THR A 78 -16.47 3.08 -5.95
C THR A 78 -17.44 4.18 -6.37
N THR A 79 -16.97 5.10 -7.21
CA THR A 79 -17.80 6.15 -7.84
C THR A 79 -18.17 5.80 -9.28
N PHE A 80 -17.85 4.58 -9.73
CA PHE A 80 -18.14 4.13 -11.09
C PHE A 80 -19.58 3.62 -11.18
N GLU A 81 -20.21 3.88 -12.33
CA GLU A 81 -21.57 3.44 -12.62
C GLU A 81 -21.61 1.93 -12.89
N LEU A 82 -22.77 1.29 -12.61
CA LEU A 82 -22.94 -0.17 -12.74
C LEU A 82 -22.66 -0.70 -14.16
N GLU A 83 -22.91 0.12 -15.18
CA GLU A 83 -22.67 -0.21 -16.58
C GLU A 83 -21.17 -0.35 -16.90
N ASP A 84 -20.31 0.48 -16.30
CA ASP A 84 -18.86 0.38 -16.44
C ASP A 84 -18.31 -0.89 -15.78
N LEU A 85 -18.94 -1.29 -14.68
CA LEU A 85 -18.61 -2.51 -13.94
C LEU A 85 -19.01 -3.79 -14.71
N ALA A 86 -20.16 -3.80 -15.38
CA ALA A 86 -20.64 -4.93 -16.16
C ALA A 86 -19.72 -5.27 -17.36
N ASN A 87 -19.09 -4.25 -17.93
CA ASN A 87 -18.17 -4.36 -19.06
C ASN A 87 -16.80 -5.01 -18.72
N MET A 88 -16.57 -5.38 -17.46
CA MET A 88 -15.33 -6.02 -17.00
C MET A 88 -15.32 -7.54 -17.16
N THR A 89 -16.51 -8.15 -17.32
CA THR A 89 -16.65 -9.61 -17.44
C THR A 89 -15.94 -10.09 -18.72
N ASN A 90 -15.06 -11.09 -18.59
CA ASN A 90 -14.26 -11.67 -19.68
C ASN A 90 -13.13 -10.79 -20.26
N LYS A 91 -12.73 -9.73 -19.58
CA LYS A 91 -11.53 -8.96 -19.96
C LYS A 91 -10.29 -9.47 -19.22
N GLU A 92 -9.14 -9.40 -19.90
CA GLU A 92 -7.85 -9.48 -19.23
C GLU A 92 -7.63 -8.19 -18.44
N ILE A 93 -7.44 -8.34 -17.14
CA ILE A 93 -7.31 -7.21 -16.21
C ILE A 93 -6.15 -7.42 -15.25
N SER A 94 -5.57 -6.32 -14.80
CA SER A 94 -4.64 -6.30 -13.66
C SER A 94 -5.26 -5.46 -12.55
N LEU A 95 -5.04 -5.85 -11.30
CA LEU A 95 -5.33 -5.01 -10.14
C LEU A 95 -4.07 -4.25 -9.76
N VAL A 96 -4.12 -2.92 -9.78
CA VAL A 96 -3.03 -2.07 -9.30
C VAL A 96 -3.42 -1.54 -7.94
N VAL A 97 -2.74 -2.04 -6.91
CA VAL A 97 -2.98 -1.69 -5.50
C VAL A 97 -2.00 -0.61 -5.09
N LEU A 98 -2.50 0.53 -4.63
CA LEU A 98 -1.68 1.62 -4.09
C LEU A 98 -1.78 1.60 -2.57
N TYR A 99 -0.64 1.73 -1.89
CA TYR A 99 -0.55 1.61 -0.43
C TYR A 99 0.49 2.55 0.16
N GLU A 100 0.41 2.77 1.47
CA GLU A 100 1.36 3.60 2.20
C GLU A 100 2.74 2.92 2.27
N ALA A 101 3.82 3.66 2.04
CA ALA A 101 5.18 3.10 2.04
C ALA A 101 5.60 2.46 3.37
N ASN A 102 4.96 2.87 4.48
CA ASN A 102 5.15 2.32 5.82
C ASN A 102 4.19 1.15 6.16
N ALA A 103 3.41 0.64 5.20
CA ALA A 103 2.52 -0.50 5.40
C ALA A 103 3.29 -1.70 5.97
N PRO A 104 2.95 -2.19 7.18
CA PRO A 104 3.68 -3.29 7.82
C PRO A 104 3.66 -4.59 7.01
N TRP A 105 2.52 -4.87 6.38
CA TRP A 105 2.35 -6.07 5.55
C TRP A 105 3.23 -6.09 4.31
N ALA A 106 3.66 -4.94 3.83
CA ALA A 106 4.51 -4.84 2.65
C ALA A 106 6.01 -4.90 3.01
N GLU A 107 6.38 -4.98 4.31
CA GLU A 107 7.79 -4.99 4.76
C GLU A 107 8.61 -6.12 4.13
N VAL A 108 7.97 -7.26 3.89
CA VAL A 108 8.58 -8.44 3.25
C VAL A 108 9.17 -8.11 1.86
N PHE A 109 8.61 -7.14 1.15
CA PHE A 109 9.08 -6.73 -0.18
C PHE A 109 10.47 -6.06 -0.16
N LYS A 110 10.98 -5.63 1.00
CA LYS A 110 12.36 -5.13 1.14
C LYS A 110 13.40 -6.19 0.79
N SER A 111 13.04 -7.47 0.88
CA SER A 111 13.89 -8.60 0.50
C SER A 111 13.99 -8.80 -1.02
N GLY A 112 13.15 -8.12 -1.81
CA GLY A 112 13.01 -8.35 -3.25
C GLY A 112 12.15 -9.57 -3.60
N ILE A 113 11.57 -10.24 -2.60
CA ILE A 113 10.59 -11.32 -2.78
C ILE A 113 9.21 -10.69 -2.80
N PHE A 114 8.44 -10.92 -3.86
CA PHE A 114 7.12 -10.31 -4.05
C PHE A 114 5.98 -11.33 -4.08
N GLU A 115 6.23 -12.60 -3.78
CA GLU A 115 5.22 -13.67 -3.92
C GLU A 115 4.12 -13.63 -2.85
N ILE A 116 4.43 -13.11 -1.67
CA ILE A 116 3.56 -13.11 -0.50
C ILE A 116 3.69 -11.78 0.25
N THR A 117 2.64 -11.40 0.97
CA THR A 117 2.65 -10.28 1.91
C THR A 117 2.86 -10.77 3.35
N GLY A 118 3.16 -9.85 4.27
CA GLY A 118 3.18 -10.12 5.71
C GLY A 118 1.80 -10.12 6.37
N ASP A 119 0.71 -10.11 5.61
CA ASP A 119 -0.66 -10.04 6.13
C ASP A 119 -1.52 -11.22 5.64
N ASP A 120 -2.07 -11.97 6.59
CA ASP A 120 -2.86 -13.16 6.33
C ASP A 120 -4.16 -12.84 5.58
N GLN A 121 -4.76 -11.67 5.83
CA GLN A 121 -5.97 -11.25 5.13
C GLN A 121 -5.68 -11.00 3.65
N MET A 122 -4.65 -10.21 3.32
CA MET A 122 -4.23 -9.95 1.94
C MET A 122 -3.84 -11.24 1.22
N ASN A 123 -3.07 -12.11 1.89
CA ASN A 123 -2.67 -13.41 1.32
C ASN A 123 -3.88 -14.31 1.06
N GLY A 124 -4.85 -14.36 1.98
CA GLY A 124 -6.08 -15.12 1.81
C GLY A 124 -6.96 -14.60 0.67
N LEU A 125 -7.00 -13.27 0.47
CA LEU A 125 -7.67 -12.67 -0.70
C LEU A 125 -6.96 -13.04 -1.99
N MET A 126 -5.62 -12.96 -2.02
CA MET A 126 -4.84 -13.37 -3.18
C MET A 126 -5.10 -14.83 -3.55
N GLU A 127 -5.13 -15.73 -2.57
CA GLU A 127 -5.45 -17.14 -2.80
C GLU A 127 -6.90 -17.33 -3.30
N SER A 128 -7.88 -16.68 -2.66
CA SER A 128 -9.31 -16.82 -2.98
C SER A 128 -9.66 -16.37 -4.40
N TYR A 129 -8.95 -15.36 -4.91
CA TYR A 129 -9.13 -14.81 -6.25
C TYR A 129 -8.07 -15.30 -7.25
N ASP A 130 -7.20 -16.23 -6.85
CA ASP A 130 -6.09 -16.75 -7.64
C ASP A 130 -5.22 -15.64 -8.25
N LEU A 131 -4.90 -14.64 -7.44
CA LEU A 131 -4.05 -13.49 -7.77
C LEU A 131 -2.59 -13.79 -7.42
N GLU A 132 -1.69 -13.29 -8.24
CA GLU A 132 -0.26 -13.25 -7.97
C GLU A 132 0.27 -11.83 -8.11
N ILE A 133 1.25 -11.47 -7.29
CA ILE A 133 1.93 -10.18 -7.41
C ILE A 133 3.02 -10.32 -8.46
N ILE A 134 2.88 -9.57 -9.54
CA ILE A 134 3.82 -9.56 -10.66
C ILE A 134 4.94 -8.54 -10.43
N LYS A 135 4.62 -7.45 -9.73
CA LYS A 135 5.54 -6.33 -9.59
C LYS A 135 5.23 -5.45 -8.39
N GLN A 136 6.28 -4.96 -7.75
CA GLN A 136 6.24 -3.84 -6.82
C GLN A 136 6.92 -2.61 -7.45
N PHE A 137 6.43 -1.42 -7.13
CA PHE A 137 7.02 -0.16 -7.58
C PHE A 137 6.81 0.98 -6.57
N ALA A 138 7.78 1.88 -6.47
CA ALA A 138 7.64 3.15 -5.77
C ALA A 138 6.89 4.19 -6.62
N ILE A 139 6.08 5.02 -5.98
CA ILE A 139 5.40 6.18 -6.59
C ILE A 139 6.13 7.44 -6.16
N ASP A 140 6.22 7.64 -4.85
CA ASP A 140 6.96 8.73 -4.20
C ASP A 140 7.49 8.27 -2.82
N GLY A 141 7.91 9.21 -1.97
CA GLY A 141 8.46 8.91 -0.64
C GLY A 141 7.44 8.41 0.40
N SER A 142 6.14 8.54 0.12
CA SER A 142 5.05 8.19 1.03
C SER A 142 4.19 7.04 0.50
N TYR A 143 4.21 6.80 -0.82
CA TYR A 143 3.32 5.86 -1.49
C TYR A 143 4.06 4.88 -2.40
N GLU A 144 3.58 3.64 -2.37
CA GLU A 144 4.06 2.54 -3.18
C GLU A 144 2.89 1.83 -3.86
N GLY A 145 3.19 0.94 -4.80
CA GLY A 145 2.19 0.14 -5.47
C GLY A 145 2.66 -1.27 -5.79
N ILE A 146 1.69 -2.17 -5.94
CA ILE A 146 1.88 -3.52 -6.46
C ILE A 146 0.91 -3.75 -7.62
N VAL A 147 1.36 -4.54 -8.59
CA VAL A 147 0.53 -5.08 -9.66
C VAL A 147 0.21 -6.52 -9.29
N MET A 148 -1.08 -6.81 -9.14
CA MET A 148 -1.60 -8.17 -9.02
C MET A 148 -2.28 -8.56 -10.32
N GLU A 149 -2.00 -9.77 -10.79
CA GLU A 149 -2.64 -10.34 -11.97
C GLU A 149 -3.25 -11.69 -11.60
N PRO A 150 -4.43 -12.03 -12.15
CA PRO A 150 -5.03 -13.33 -11.89
C PRO A 150 -4.33 -14.39 -12.75
N LYS A 151 -4.09 -15.58 -12.21
CA LYS A 151 -3.47 -16.69 -12.98
C LYS A 151 -4.40 -17.27 -14.06
N SER A 152 -5.68 -16.93 -13.98
CA SER A 152 -6.73 -17.25 -14.95
C SER A 152 -7.71 -16.07 -15.07
N ILE A 153 -8.73 -16.16 -15.94
CA ILE A 153 -9.70 -15.08 -16.09
C ILE A 153 -10.42 -14.84 -14.75
N LEU A 154 -10.27 -13.63 -14.20
CA LEU A 154 -10.86 -13.26 -12.91
C LEU A 154 -12.38 -13.18 -13.01
N GLN A 155 -13.08 -14.07 -12.29
CA GLN A 155 -14.54 -14.17 -12.37
C GLN A 155 -15.26 -12.98 -11.73
N ASN A 156 -14.75 -12.49 -10.60
CA ASN A 156 -15.36 -11.41 -9.81
C ASN A 156 -14.38 -10.26 -9.59
N PRO A 157 -13.97 -9.53 -10.64
CA PRO A 157 -12.94 -8.50 -10.54
C PRO A 157 -13.35 -7.33 -9.63
N ILE A 158 -14.64 -7.04 -9.60
CA ILE A 158 -15.23 -6.00 -8.73
C ILE A 158 -15.11 -6.40 -7.26
N GLU A 159 -15.41 -7.65 -6.91
CA GLU A 159 -15.33 -8.12 -5.53
C GLU A 159 -13.88 -8.15 -5.06
N ALA A 160 -12.98 -8.73 -5.87
CA ALA A 160 -11.57 -8.78 -5.57
C ALA A 160 -10.98 -7.38 -5.31
N ALA A 161 -11.24 -6.42 -6.20
CA ALA A 161 -10.77 -5.05 -6.03
C ALA A 161 -11.38 -4.38 -4.79
N ARG A 162 -12.66 -4.62 -4.52
CA ARG A 162 -13.36 -4.08 -3.35
C ARG A 162 -12.75 -4.60 -2.06
N GLU A 163 -12.60 -5.91 -1.92
CA GLU A 163 -12.07 -6.54 -0.71
C GLU A 163 -10.60 -6.18 -0.47
N VAL A 164 -9.77 -6.20 -1.52
CA VAL A 164 -8.36 -5.77 -1.43
C VAL A 164 -8.27 -4.29 -1.01
N SER A 165 -9.18 -3.43 -1.50
CA SER A 165 -9.18 -2.01 -1.10
C SER A 165 -9.54 -1.77 0.36
N MET A 166 -10.10 -2.76 1.05
CA MET A 166 -10.46 -2.67 2.47
C MET A 166 -9.32 -3.10 3.40
N VAL A 167 -8.24 -3.70 2.88
CA VAL A 167 -7.07 -4.07 3.68
C VAL A 167 -6.41 -2.80 4.27
N ASP A 168 -5.90 -2.91 5.49
CA ASP A 168 -5.24 -1.79 6.18
C ASP A 168 -4.01 -1.31 5.39
N HIS A 169 -3.78 0.01 5.45
CA HIS A 169 -2.75 0.72 4.65
C HIS A 169 -2.88 0.65 3.12
N VAL A 170 -3.86 -0.10 2.57
CA VAL A 170 -4.25 0.07 1.16
C VAL A 170 -5.02 1.38 1.01
N LEU A 171 -4.54 2.24 0.13
CA LEU A 171 -5.15 3.52 -0.18
C LEU A 171 -6.28 3.32 -1.19
N MET A 172 -5.99 2.61 -2.27
CA MET A 172 -6.94 2.34 -3.34
C MET A 172 -6.50 1.16 -4.22
N VAL A 173 -7.46 0.59 -4.93
CA VAL A 173 -7.24 -0.44 -5.95
C VAL A 173 -7.82 0.03 -7.28
N HIS A 174 -7.01 -0.01 -8.32
CA HIS A 174 -7.41 0.22 -9.69
C HIS A 174 -7.60 -1.10 -10.43
N ILE A 175 -8.74 -1.26 -11.09
CA ILE A 175 -8.94 -2.30 -12.11
C ILE A 175 -8.44 -1.73 -13.43
N LYS A 176 -7.41 -2.35 -14.00
CA LYS A 176 -6.76 -1.90 -15.23
C LYS A 176 -7.04 -2.86 -16.38
N GLU A 177 -7.36 -2.34 -17.56
CA GLU A 177 -7.51 -3.15 -18.78
C GLU A 177 -6.12 -3.50 -19.33
N VAL A 178 -5.80 -4.79 -19.43
CA VAL A 178 -4.56 -5.25 -20.06
C VAL A 178 -4.73 -5.15 -21.57
N PRO A 179 -3.87 -4.40 -22.29
CA PRO A 179 -3.98 -4.30 -23.74
C PRO A 179 -3.66 -5.64 -24.41
N ILE A 180 -4.62 -6.17 -25.19
CA ILE A 180 -4.38 -7.33 -26.05
C ILE A 180 -3.50 -6.87 -27.21
N ILE A 181 -2.27 -7.39 -27.29
CA ILE A 181 -1.36 -7.08 -28.39
C ILE A 181 -1.78 -7.92 -29.59
N THR A 182 -2.62 -7.36 -30.46
CA THR A 182 -2.90 -7.96 -31.76
C THR A 182 -1.69 -7.73 -32.65
N ASN A 183 -0.88 -8.78 -32.89
CA ASN A 183 0.18 -8.74 -33.89
C ASN A 183 -0.45 -8.72 -35.28
N THR A 184 -0.86 -7.55 -35.77
CA THR A 184 -1.25 -7.36 -37.16
C THR A 184 0.01 -7.36 -38.02
N ASN A 185 0.55 -8.54 -38.31
CA ASN A 185 1.45 -8.73 -39.44
C ASN A 185 0.61 -8.66 -40.72
N THR A 186 0.22 -7.46 -41.12
CA THR A 186 -0.23 -7.24 -42.50
C THR A 186 1.02 -7.33 -43.37
N ALA A 187 1.32 -8.53 -43.84
CA ALA A 187 2.20 -8.74 -44.97
C ALA A 187 1.47 -8.18 -46.20
N ASP A 188 1.67 -6.89 -46.46
CA ASP A 188 1.35 -6.30 -47.77
C ASP A 188 2.27 -6.98 -48.80
N THR A 189 1.78 -8.09 -49.32
CA THR A 189 2.30 -8.76 -50.51
C THR A 189 1.26 -8.56 -51.59
N GLU A 190 1.28 -7.38 -52.20
CA GLU A 190 0.63 -7.07 -53.48
C GLU A 190 1.37 -5.88 -54.09
N LYS A 191 1.70 -5.79 -55.37
CA LYS A 191 1.92 -6.73 -56.47
C LYS A 191 2.64 -5.91 -57.55
#